data_AF-A0A2T7PB29-F1
#
_entry.id   AF-A0A2T7PB29-F1
#
_cell.length_a   1.000
_cell.length_b   1.000
_cell.length_c   1.000
_cell.angle_alpha   90.00
_cell.angle_beta   90.00
_cell.angle_gamma   90.00
#
_symmetry.space_group_name_H-M   'P 1'
#
loop_
_entity.id
_entity.type
_entity.pdbx_description
1 polymer ?
#
loop_
_entity_poly.entity_id
_entity_poly.type
_entity_poly.pdbx_seq_one_letter_code
_entity_poly.pdbx_strand_id
1 'polypeptide(L)'
;MSPDQPAVVDTTRTAQTVATATTAATPTGGQCADLISHCSEYGKTDCGTYSDFMSHYCPRYCGNCTPDSGVETTSEQTELSTTSSTECGDRLQNCTHYLEEYCCGIYEPWAKHNCASYCGFCGVPPPRKCTDSIEYCDREPDDLCTNPNYRLFRMENCAGFCKLCDTTVTVPEITSSN
;
A
#
# COMPACT_ATOMS: atom_id res chain seq x y z
N MET A 1 42.71 -30.69 -40.69
CA MET A 1 43.30 -30.92 -39.36
C MET A 1 42.36 -30.30 -38.33
N SER A 2 41.52 -31.13 -37.71
CA SER A 2 41.04 -30.95 -36.33
C SER A 2 42.24 -31.16 -35.38
N PRO A 3 42.21 -30.84 -34.06
CA PRO A 3 41.11 -30.48 -33.14
C PRO A 3 41.35 -29.07 -32.52
N ASP A 4 40.51 -28.45 -31.69
CA ASP A 4 40.23 -28.80 -30.30
C ASP A 4 39.06 -27.95 -29.79
N GLN A 5 38.14 -28.62 -29.09
CA GLN A 5 36.86 -28.13 -28.62
C GLN A 5 36.98 -27.94 -27.10
N PRO A 6 36.67 -26.76 -26.51
CA PRO A 6 36.62 -26.67 -25.06
C PRO A 6 35.32 -27.27 -24.53
N ALA A 7 35.50 -28.03 -23.44
CA ALA A 7 34.53 -28.90 -22.80
C ALA A 7 33.30 -28.17 -22.22
N VAL A 8 32.15 -28.81 -22.41
CA VAL A 8 30.92 -28.56 -21.67
C VAL A 8 31.11 -28.97 -20.20
N VAL A 9 30.94 -28.03 -19.27
CA VAL A 9 30.93 -28.33 -17.83
C VAL A 9 29.48 -28.54 -17.40
N ASP A 10 29.13 -29.81 -17.29
CA ASP A 10 27.85 -30.31 -16.80
C ASP A 10 27.76 -30.07 -15.28
N THR A 11 27.03 -29.02 -14.87
CA THR A 11 26.77 -28.73 -13.46
C THR A 11 25.35 -29.20 -13.13
N THR A 12 25.26 -30.44 -12.66
CA THR A 12 24.07 -31.04 -12.10
C THR A 12 23.61 -30.24 -10.87
N ARG A 13 22.52 -29.48 -11.01
CA ARG A 13 21.88 -28.75 -9.90
C ARG A 13 20.96 -29.71 -9.13
N THR A 14 21.50 -30.30 -8.07
CA THR A 14 20.75 -31.09 -7.08
C THR A 14 19.59 -30.28 -6.52
N ALA A 15 18.37 -30.81 -6.63
CA ALA A 15 17.19 -30.26 -5.97
C ALA A 15 17.32 -30.47 -4.45
N GLN A 16 17.39 -29.39 -3.69
CA GLN A 16 17.40 -29.43 -2.24
C GLN A 16 16.03 -28.98 -1.73
N THR A 17 15.22 -29.96 -1.35
CA THR A 17 13.94 -29.79 -0.66
C THR A 17 14.19 -29.33 0.78
N VAL A 18 14.02 -28.03 1.02
CA VAL A 18 13.94 -27.50 2.39
C VAL A 18 12.46 -27.51 2.79
N ALA A 19 12.08 -28.48 3.60
CA ALA A 19 10.78 -28.50 4.27
C ALA A 19 10.80 -27.51 5.43
N THR A 20 10.24 -26.31 5.21
CA THR A 20 9.99 -25.36 6.29
C THR A 20 8.63 -25.69 6.90
N ALA A 21 8.64 -26.29 8.09
CA ALA A 21 7.45 -26.49 8.89
C ALA A 21 6.99 -25.14 9.46
N THR A 22 6.01 -24.52 8.81
CA THR A 22 5.31 -23.34 9.34
C THR A 22 4.21 -23.82 10.27
N THR A 23 4.42 -23.66 11.57
CA THR A 23 3.39 -23.79 12.59
C THR A 23 2.28 -22.77 12.29
N ALA A 24 1.09 -23.26 11.96
CA ALA A 24 -0.07 -22.44 11.66
C ALA A 24 -0.47 -21.64 12.92
N ALA A 25 -0.25 -20.33 12.89
CA ALA A 25 -0.89 -19.42 13.83
C ALA A 25 -2.39 -19.46 13.54
N THR A 26 -3.16 -20.04 14.45
CA THR A 26 -4.62 -20.01 14.42
C THR A 26 -5.08 -18.57 14.67
N PRO A 27 -5.80 -17.92 13.73
CA PRO A 27 -6.29 -16.57 13.94
C PRO A 27 -7.39 -16.58 14.99
N THR A 28 -7.13 -15.81 16.03
CA THR A 28 -8.01 -15.42 17.13
C THR A 28 -9.31 -14.81 16.61
N GLY A 29 -10.42 -15.54 16.83
CA GLY A 29 -11.70 -15.02 17.31
C GLY A 29 -12.20 -13.69 16.75
N GLY A 30 -12.59 -13.69 15.48
CA GLY A 30 -13.57 -12.77 14.90
C GLY A 30 -14.59 -13.59 14.14
N GLN A 31 -15.86 -13.17 14.10
CA GLN A 31 -16.86 -13.86 13.27
C GLN A 31 -16.31 -14.00 11.86
N CYS A 32 -16.35 -15.23 11.32
CA CYS A 32 -15.83 -15.51 10.01
C CYS A 32 -16.63 -14.73 8.97
N ALA A 33 -16.09 -13.58 8.56
CA ALA A 33 -16.66 -12.56 7.70
C ALA A 33 -15.55 -11.92 6.85
N ASP A 34 -15.86 -11.63 5.59
CA ASP A 34 -15.03 -10.74 4.79
C ASP A 34 -15.23 -9.31 5.32
N LEU A 35 -14.13 -8.58 5.51
CA LEU A 35 -14.16 -7.19 5.97
C LEU A 35 -14.39 -6.19 4.84
N ILE A 36 -14.26 -6.64 3.58
CA ILE A 36 -14.56 -5.84 2.39
C ILE A 36 -15.62 -6.54 1.52
N SER A 37 -16.49 -5.77 0.88
CA SER A 37 -17.64 -6.31 0.12
C SER A 37 -17.29 -6.80 -1.29
N HIS A 38 -16.11 -6.43 -1.80
CA HIS A 38 -15.65 -6.69 -3.17
C HIS A 38 -14.60 -7.81 -3.26
N CYS A 39 -14.56 -8.74 -2.30
CA CYS A 39 -13.67 -9.91 -2.37
C CYS A 39 -13.85 -10.73 -3.66
N SER A 40 -15.04 -10.74 -4.27
CA SER A 40 -15.32 -11.42 -5.53
C SER A 40 -14.69 -10.76 -6.77
N GLU A 41 -14.27 -9.49 -6.67
CA GLU A 41 -13.54 -8.81 -7.74
C GLU A 41 -12.08 -9.31 -7.82
N TYR A 42 -11.56 -9.83 -6.72
CA TYR A 42 -10.27 -10.52 -6.68
C TYR A 42 -10.40 -11.94 -7.23
N GLY A 43 -9.42 -12.41 -7.98
CA GLY A 43 -9.38 -13.79 -8.45
C GLY A 43 -9.06 -14.75 -7.30
N LYS A 44 -9.49 -16.01 -7.37
CA LYS A 44 -9.13 -17.02 -6.36
C LYS A 44 -7.61 -17.23 -6.23
N THR A 45 -6.85 -16.95 -7.29
CA THR A 45 -5.38 -16.97 -7.29
C THR A 45 -4.78 -15.93 -6.34
N ASP A 46 -5.46 -14.81 -6.14
CA ASP A 46 -5.00 -13.71 -5.30
C ASP A 46 -4.96 -14.09 -3.82
N CYS A 47 -5.76 -15.07 -3.40
CA CYS A 47 -5.67 -15.68 -2.07
C CYS A 47 -4.27 -16.25 -1.76
N GLY A 48 -3.53 -16.65 -2.79
CA GLY A 48 -2.13 -17.08 -2.67
C GLY A 48 -1.13 -15.96 -2.96
N THR A 49 -1.37 -15.17 -4.00
CA THR A 49 -0.44 -14.10 -4.43
C THR A 49 -0.35 -12.95 -3.41
N TYR A 50 -1.47 -12.59 -2.78
CA TYR A 50 -1.57 -11.53 -1.78
C TYR A 50 -2.05 -12.10 -0.45
N SER A 51 -1.42 -13.19 0.00
CA SER A 51 -1.89 -14.00 1.14
C SER A 51 -2.15 -13.20 2.41
N ASP A 52 -1.31 -12.22 2.73
CA ASP A 52 -1.47 -11.41 3.95
C ASP A 52 -2.71 -10.52 3.88
N PHE A 53 -2.90 -9.82 2.75
CA PHE A 53 -4.08 -8.98 2.52
C PHE A 53 -5.35 -9.82 2.47
N MET A 54 -5.34 -10.89 1.67
CA MET A 54 -6.51 -11.72 1.45
C MET A 54 -6.92 -12.50 2.71
N SER A 55 -5.96 -12.93 3.53
CA SER A 55 -6.27 -13.58 4.81
C SER A 55 -6.83 -12.61 5.84
N HIS A 56 -6.48 -11.33 5.78
CA HIS A 56 -7.01 -10.34 6.69
C HIS A 56 -8.39 -9.87 6.26
N TYR A 57 -8.53 -9.37 5.02
CA TYR A 57 -9.74 -8.69 4.57
C TYR A 57 -10.78 -9.60 3.91
N CYS A 58 -10.35 -10.73 3.36
CA CYS A 58 -11.19 -11.68 2.63
C CYS A 58 -11.09 -13.13 3.18
N PRO A 59 -11.07 -13.35 4.51
CA PRO A 59 -10.83 -14.67 5.08
C PRO A 59 -11.92 -15.69 4.72
N ARG A 60 -13.19 -15.27 4.53
CA ARG A 60 -14.22 -16.19 4.04
C ARG A 60 -14.04 -16.47 2.56
N TYR A 61 -13.84 -15.43 1.77
CA TYR A 61 -13.68 -15.57 0.33
C TYR A 61 -12.50 -16.48 0.01
N CYS A 62 -11.41 -16.42 0.78
CA CYS A 62 -10.26 -17.30 0.60
C CYS A 62 -10.36 -18.66 1.31
N GLY A 63 -11.43 -18.90 2.07
CA GLY A 63 -11.62 -20.16 2.81
C GLY A 63 -10.67 -20.31 4.01
N ASN A 64 -10.13 -19.21 4.50
CA ASN A 64 -9.22 -19.14 5.64
C ASN A 64 -9.96 -19.14 7.00
N CYS A 65 -11.30 -19.14 6.98
CA CYS A 65 -12.13 -19.37 8.15
C CYS A 65 -13.47 -20.04 7.80
N THR A 66 -14.15 -20.60 8.81
CA THR A 66 -15.55 -21.07 8.73
C THR A 66 -16.39 -20.50 9.88
N PRO A 67 -17.72 -20.28 9.69
CA PRO A 67 -18.58 -19.62 10.68
C PRO A 67 -18.93 -20.43 11.94
N ASP A 68 -18.32 -21.60 12.16
CA ASP A 68 -18.78 -22.57 13.16
C ASP A 68 -17.73 -22.97 14.20
N SER A 69 -16.92 -22.02 14.65
CA SER A 69 -16.03 -22.23 15.81
C SER A 69 -16.10 -21.05 16.75
N GLY A 70 -17.27 -20.92 17.38
CA GLY A 70 -17.38 -20.21 18.64
C GLY A 70 -16.91 -21.12 19.78
N VAL A 71 -15.86 -20.71 20.47
CA VAL A 71 -15.61 -21.18 21.83
C VAL A 71 -15.32 -19.95 22.68
N GLU A 72 -16.27 -19.63 23.55
CA GLU A 72 -16.10 -18.74 24.70
C GLU A 72 -14.94 -19.23 25.55
N THR A 73 -14.03 -18.34 25.97
CA THR A 73 -13.34 -18.44 27.28
C THR A 73 -12.67 -17.10 27.61
N THR A 74 -13.20 -16.47 28.65
CA THR A 74 -12.60 -15.54 29.61
C THR A 74 -11.22 -14.97 29.28
N SER A 75 -11.24 -13.70 28.89
CA SER A 75 -10.07 -12.85 28.72
C SER A 75 -9.42 -12.54 30.08
N GLU A 76 -8.24 -13.11 30.33
CA GLU A 76 -7.21 -12.42 31.11
C GLU A 76 -6.28 -11.74 30.12
N GLN A 77 -6.50 -10.43 29.99
CA GLN A 77 -5.80 -9.53 29.09
C GLN A 77 -4.42 -9.24 29.66
N THR A 78 -3.38 -9.89 29.14
CA THR A 78 -2.02 -9.34 29.22
C THR A 78 -1.75 -8.63 27.92
N GLU A 79 -2.08 -7.34 27.92
CA GLU A 79 -1.73 -6.40 26.87
C GLU A 79 -0.24 -6.44 26.58
N LEU A 80 0.14 -6.73 25.34
CA LEU A 80 1.24 -6.02 24.71
C LEU A 80 0.64 -5.07 23.69
N SER A 81 0.06 -4.01 24.25
CA SER A 81 -0.39 -2.82 23.55
C SER A 81 0.86 -2.04 23.11
N THR A 82 1.39 -2.34 21.93
CA THR A 82 2.24 -1.40 21.21
C THR A 82 1.32 -0.39 20.54
N THR A 83 0.87 0.57 21.35
CA THR A 83 0.42 1.91 20.96
C THR A 83 -0.02 2.04 19.50
N SER A 84 -1.25 1.60 19.24
CA SER A 84 -2.09 2.21 18.22
C SER A 84 -2.13 3.71 18.51
N SER A 85 -1.35 4.51 17.78
CA SER A 85 -1.71 5.91 17.65
C SER A 85 -3.03 5.95 16.90
N THR A 86 -4.03 6.53 17.55
CA THR A 86 -5.33 6.95 17.03
C THR A 86 -5.20 8.05 15.95
N GLU A 87 -4.01 8.22 15.35
CA GLU A 87 -3.76 9.26 14.36
C GLU A 87 -4.09 8.71 12.97
N CYS A 88 -5.14 9.28 12.38
CA CYS A 88 -5.39 9.10 10.96
C CYS A 88 -4.23 9.75 10.18
N GLY A 89 -3.42 8.94 9.52
CA GLY A 89 -2.20 9.37 8.85
C GLY A 89 -1.71 8.36 7.81
N ASP A 90 -0.75 8.78 6.99
CA ASP A 90 -0.07 7.88 6.06
C ASP A 90 0.92 6.99 6.82
N ARG A 91 0.85 5.68 6.56
CA ARG A 91 1.81 4.69 7.09
C ARG A 91 3.00 4.51 6.16
N LEU A 92 2.79 4.69 4.86
CA LEU A 92 3.85 4.69 3.86
C LEU A 92 4.36 6.12 3.63
N GLN A 93 5.67 6.26 3.54
CA GLN A 93 6.31 7.57 3.27
C GLN A 93 6.15 8.00 1.79
N ASN A 94 5.82 7.07 0.90
CA ASN A 94 5.80 7.25 -0.54
C ASN A 94 4.38 7.17 -1.14
N CYS A 95 3.35 7.57 -0.41
CA CYS A 95 1.97 7.56 -0.90
C CYS A 95 1.78 8.34 -2.22
N THR A 96 2.56 9.40 -2.44
CA THR A 96 2.60 10.17 -3.70
C THR A 96 3.09 9.37 -4.92
N HIS A 97 3.77 8.24 -4.69
CA HIS A 97 4.24 7.35 -5.76
C HIS A 97 3.12 6.49 -6.32
N TYR A 98 2.02 6.34 -5.60
CA TYR A 98 0.83 5.67 -6.07
C TYR A 98 -0.08 6.65 -6.81
N LEU A 99 -0.87 6.12 -7.74
CA LEU A 99 -1.84 6.92 -8.49
C LEU A 99 -3.01 7.29 -7.59
N GLU A 100 -3.58 8.48 -7.78
CA GLU A 100 -4.76 8.93 -7.02
C GLU A 100 -5.97 7.98 -7.21
N GLU A 101 -6.03 7.25 -8.33
CA GLU A 101 -7.04 6.21 -8.57
C GLU A 101 -7.00 5.05 -7.55
N TYR A 102 -5.89 4.90 -6.80
CA TYR A 102 -5.78 3.86 -5.78
C TYR A 102 -6.55 4.23 -4.51
N CYS A 103 -6.92 5.51 -4.38
CA CYS A 103 -7.80 6.00 -3.32
C CYS A 103 -9.27 5.57 -3.51
N CYS A 104 -9.61 4.83 -4.55
CA CYS A 104 -10.97 4.34 -4.79
C CYS A 104 -10.98 2.93 -5.39
N GLY A 105 -12.18 2.36 -5.50
CA GLY A 105 -12.38 1.04 -6.10
C GLY A 105 -11.68 -0.07 -5.31
N ILE A 106 -11.10 -1.04 -6.04
CA ILE A 106 -10.51 -2.23 -5.42
C ILE A 106 -9.35 -1.92 -4.47
N TYR A 107 -8.61 -0.83 -4.70
CA TYR A 107 -7.46 -0.45 -3.89
C TYR A 107 -7.81 0.44 -2.69
N GLU A 108 -9.06 0.92 -2.61
CA GLU A 108 -9.53 1.76 -1.50
C GLU A 108 -9.21 1.17 -0.11
N PRO A 109 -9.40 -0.14 0.17
CA PRO A 109 -9.06 -0.71 1.48
C PRO A 109 -7.55 -0.63 1.78
N TRP A 110 -6.71 -0.86 0.77
CA TRP A 110 -5.26 -0.72 0.90
C TRP A 110 -4.89 0.75 1.14
N ALA A 111 -5.51 1.69 0.43
CA ALA A 111 -5.26 3.11 0.57
C ALA A 111 -5.72 3.66 1.92
N LYS A 112 -6.88 3.22 2.44
CA LYS A 112 -7.34 3.53 3.81
C LYS A 112 -6.37 3.08 4.88
N HIS A 113 -5.68 1.97 4.65
CA HIS A 113 -4.71 1.44 5.61
C HIS A 113 -3.36 2.15 5.51
N ASN A 114 -2.87 2.39 4.29
CA ASN A 114 -1.48 2.76 4.05
C ASN A 114 -1.27 4.26 3.78
N CYS A 115 -2.26 4.91 3.16
CA CYS A 115 -2.17 6.25 2.60
C CYS A 115 -3.43 7.08 2.94
N ALA A 116 -3.88 6.96 4.19
CA ALA A 116 -5.16 7.51 4.63
C ALA A 116 -5.24 9.03 4.51
N SER A 117 -4.12 9.72 4.80
CA SER A 117 -4.03 11.17 4.74
C SER A 117 -3.91 11.65 3.30
N TYR A 118 -3.04 11.02 2.51
CA TYR A 118 -2.87 11.29 1.07
C TYR A 118 -4.20 11.15 0.30
N CYS A 119 -4.98 10.11 0.60
CA CYS A 119 -6.27 9.86 -0.02
C CYS A 119 -7.43 10.66 0.60
N GLY A 120 -7.18 11.51 1.60
CA GLY A 120 -8.21 12.35 2.23
C GLY A 120 -9.20 11.61 3.13
N PHE A 121 -8.93 10.35 3.49
CA PHE A 121 -9.76 9.61 4.44
C PHE A 121 -9.66 10.17 5.87
N CYS A 122 -8.62 10.95 6.13
CA CYS A 122 -8.41 11.68 7.39
C CYS A 122 -9.01 13.09 7.41
N GLY A 123 -9.72 13.50 6.35
CA GLY A 123 -10.20 14.86 6.14
C GLY A 123 -9.48 15.52 4.96
N VAL A 124 -9.22 16.82 5.06
CA VAL A 124 -8.48 17.54 4.01
C VAL A 124 -7.04 17.00 3.97
N PRO A 125 -6.56 16.45 2.83
CA PRO A 125 -5.18 16.02 2.70
C PRO A 125 -4.22 17.17 3.05
N PRO A 126 -3.05 16.88 3.62
CA PRO A 126 -2.05 17.90 3.84
C PRO A 126 -1.70 18.57 2.50
N PRO A 127 -1.54 19.90 2.47
CA PRO A 127 -1.28 20.62 1.24
C PRO A 127 0.03 20.12 0.62
N ARG A 128 0.01 19.86 -0.69
CA ARG A 128 1.21 19.53 -1.45
C ARG A 128 2.14 20.74 -1.45
N LYS A 129 3.42 20.52 -1.11
CA LYS A 129 4.44 21.57 -1.03
C LYS A 129 4.61 22.26 -2.39
N CYS A 130 4.51 23.58 -2.41
CA CYS A 130 4.76 24.41 -3.59
C CYS A 130 6.20 24.88 -3.67
N THR A 131 7.13 23.94 -3.81
CA THR A 131 8.56 24.23 -3.96
C THR A 131 9.18 23.32 -5.00
N ASP A 132 10.18 23.82 -5.72
CA ASP A 132 11.04 23.01 -6.57
C ASP A 132 12.27 22.57 -5.77
N SER A 133 12.64 21.30 -5.88
CA SER A 133 13.81 20.73 -5.22
C SER A 133 15.09 20.91 -6.06
N ILE A 134 14.93 21.24 -7.34
CA ILE A 134 16.04 21.51 -8.28
C ILE A 134 15.85 22.88 -8.95
N GLU A 135 16.96 23.54 -9.29
CA GLU A 135 16.93 24.89 -9.89
C GLU A 135 16.62 24.91 -11.38
N TYR A 136 16.61 23.76 -12.05
CA TYR A 136 16.63 23.66 -13.51
C TYR A 136 15.39 22.99 -14.12
N CYS A 137 14.25 23.07 -13.43
CA CYS A 137 12.96 22.61 -13.96
C CYS A 137 12.58 23.29 -15.29
N ASP A 138 13.09 24.50 -15.55
CA ASP A 138 12.91 25.26 -16.80
C ASP A 138 13.80 24.78 -17.96
N ARG A 139 14.76 23.89 -17.68
CA ARG A 139 15.68 23.30 -18.67
C ARG A 139 15.37 21.83 -18.99
N GLU A 140 14.39 21.26 -18.30
CA GLU A 140 13.84 19.94 -18.61
C GLU A 140 13.04 19.97 -19.92
N PRO A 141 12.72 18.80 -20.51
CA PRO A 141 11.89 18.74 -21.70
C PRO A 141 10.57 19.52 -21.57
N ASP A 142 10.11 20.13 -22.66
CA ASP A 142 8.89 20.97 -22.68
C ASP A 142 7.63 20.25 -22.18
N ASP A 143 7.62 18.91 -22.25
CA ASP A 143 6.53 18.06 -21.78
C ASP A 143 6.69 17.56 -20.34
N LEU A 144 7.69 18.04 -19.58
CA LEU A 144 7.96 17.68 -18.18
C LEU A 144 6.65 17.61 -17.35
N CYS A 145 5.82 18.65 -17.44
CA CYS A 145 4.65 18.80 -16.59
C CYS A 145 3.44 17.97 -17.04
N THR A 146 3.42 17.47 -18.28
CA THR A 146 2.27 16.78 -18.86
C THR A 146 2.53 15.31 -19.15
N ASN A 147 3.78 14.93 -19.46
CA ASN A 147 4.14 13.56 -19.82
C ASN A 147 4.09 12.64 -18.59
N PRO A 148 3.29 11.56 -18.61
CA PRO A 148 3.14 10.66 -17.46
C PRO A 148 4.45 9.99 -17.04
N ASN A 149 5.43 9.82 -17.94
CA ASN A 149 6.74 9.26 -17.61
C ASN A 149 7.53 10.12 -16.61
N TYR A 150 7.30 11.44 -16.62
CA TYR A 150 7.94 12.35 -15.67
C TYR A 150 7.12 12.57 -14.39
N ARG A 151 6.01 11.84 -14.17
CA ARG A 151 5.08 12.11 -13.05
C ARG A 151 5.78 12.15 -11.70
N LEU A 152 6.54 11.11 -11.36
CA LEU A 152 7.25 11.05 -10.07
C LEU A 152 8.30 12.14 -9.98
N PHE A 153 9.12 12.28 -11.03
CA PHE A 153 10.18 13.27 -11.08
C PHE A 153 9.65 14.69 -10.88
N ARG A 154 8.60 15.10 -11.61
CA ARG A 154 8.04 16.46 -11.47
C ARG A 154 7.35 16.68 -10.12
N MET A 155 6.76 15.63 -9.52
CA MET A 155 6.14 15.75 -8.19
C MET A 155 7.18 15.93 -7.08
N GLU A 156 8.36 15.33 -7.22
CA GLU A 156 9.43 15.44 -6.23
C GLU A 156 10.34 16.65 -6.45
N ASN A 157 10.56 17.04 -7.70
CA ASN A 157 11.59 18.01 -8.04
C ASN A 157 11.04 19.33 -8.55
N CYS A 158 9.87 19.34 -9.20
CA CYS A 158 9.39 20.47 -9.98
C CYS A 158 7.92 20.80 -9.68
N ALA A 159 7.45 20.54 -8.44
CA ALA A 159 6.04 20.70 -8.08
C ALA A 159 5.60 22.16 -8.18
N GLY A 160 6.48 23.11 -7.86
CA GLY A 160 6.24 24.55 -7.97
C GLY A 160 6.24 25.03 -9.42
N PHE A 161 7.21 24.58 -10.23
CA PHE A 161 7.29 24.86 -11.66
C PHE A 161 6.05 24.33 -12.40
N CYS A 162 5.70 23.06 -12.17
CA CYS A 162 4.56 22.40 -12.80
C CYS A 162 3.20 22.67 -12.16
N LYS A 163 3.12 23.50 -11.10
CA LYS A 163 1.86 23.84 -10.41
C LYS A 163 1.09 22.60 -9.91
N LEU A 164 1.80 21.58 -9.42
CA LEU A 164 1.24 20.32 -8.91
C LEU A 164 1.03 20.34 -7.39
N CYS A 165 0.79 21.52 -6.84
CA CYS A 165 0.84 21.80 -5.42
C CYS A 165 -0.28 22.76 -5.02
N ASP A 166 -0.59 22.81 -3.73
CA ASP A 166 -1.69 23.63 -3.23
C ASP A 166 -1.17 25.03 -2.86
N THR A 167 -1.61 26.05 -3.60
CA THR A 167 -1.20 27.45 -3.41
C THR A 167 -2.09 28.20 -2.40
N THR A 168 -3.17 27.58 -1.92
CA THR A 168 -4.19 28.23 -1.09
C THR A 168 -4.59 27.36 0.10
N VAL A 169 -3.86 27.47 1.21
CA VAL A 169 -4.46 27.21 2.53
C VAL A 169 -4.76 28.56 3.18
N THR A 170 -5.68 29.32 2.60
CA THR A 170 -6.43 30.31 3.38
C THR A 170 -7.45 29.53 4.20
N VAL A 171 -7.07 29.15 5.42
CA VAL A 171 -8.06 28.91 6.47
C VAL A 171 -8.94 30.15 6.48
N PRO A 172 -10.27 30.05 6.28
CA PRO A 172 -11.12 31.21 6.47
C PRO A 172 -10.94 31.63 7.93
N GLU A 173 -10.31 32.79 8.15
CA GLU A 173 -10.33 33.43 9.46
C GLU A 173 -11.80 33.56 9.86
N ILE A 174 -12.21 32.78 10.85
CA ILE A 174 -13.42 33.03 11.61
C ILE A 174 -13.19 34.36 12.33
N THR A 175 -13.47 35.47 11.62
CA THR A 175 -13.64 36.77 12.24
C THR A 175 -14.86 36.67 13.14
N SER A 176 -14.62 36.37 14.42
CA SER A 176 -15.59 36.60 15.48
C SER A 176 -15.78 38.11 15.60
N SER A 177 -16.79 38.63 14.92
CA SER A 177 -17.30 39.97 15.21
C SER A 177 -18.07 39.91 16.52
N ASN A 178 -17.54 40.66 17.49
CA ASN A 178 -18.11 40.97 18.79
C ASN A 178 -19.17 42.08 18.65
#